data_AF-A0A7V4BSM9-F1
#
_entry.id   AF-A0A7V4BSM9-F1
#
_cell.length_a   1.000
_cell.length_b   1.000
_cell.length_c   1.000
_cell.angle_alpha   90.00
_cell.angle_beta   90.00
_cell.angle_gamma   90.00
#
_symmetry.space_group_name_H-M   'P 1'
#
loop_
_entity.id
_entity.type
_entity.pdbx_description
1 polymer ?
#
loop_
_entity_poly.entity_id
_entity_poly.type
_entity_poly.pdbx_seq_one_letter_code
_entity_poly.pdbx_strand_id
1 'polypeptide(L)'
;EGFDPSSPESYIIFSLMQNTYLSQSLEFAGQVQHFARNEASRNDRGVKQAGFLVLWKTTMPSVLIEVGYITNPTEEKYLSSEEGQMQIAAAICKAFGNYKKKIESNSKLEIAPANTQDTGENANPSAKDLSGDSVVFAVQVFSLPKRLPANAEQIKKCKKILGMNKIKELHHNNYYKYVVGATTNYSEIQKLAKEVKEHYPDAFIIALKGDSIVPLSAVLKK
;
A
#
# COMPACT_ATOMS: atom_id res chain seq x y z
N GLU A 1 26.73 0.71 -8.59
CA GLU A 1 27.45 0.81 -7.32
C GLU A 1 26.90 -0.25 -6.37
N GLY A 2 27.79 -1.08 -5.84
CA GLY A 2 27.45 -2.32 -5.15
C GLY A 2 27.47 -2.17 -3.63
N PHE A 3 26.55 -2.87 -2.98
CA PHE A 3 26.38 -2.97 -1.53
C PHE A 3 27.63 -3.53 -0.83
N ASP A 4 28.15 -2.81 0.18
CA ASP A 4 29.21 -3.28 1.08
C ASP A 4 28.62 -3.66 2.46
N PRO A 5 28.48 -4.95 2.78
CA PRO A 5 27.97 -5.42 4.06
C PRO A 5 28.87 -5.12 5.26
N SER A 6 30.10 -4.64 5.03
CA SER A 6 31.07 -4.33 6.09
C SER A 6 31.13 -2.84 6.48
N SER A 7 30.44 -1.96 5.74
CA SER A 7 30.39 -0.53 6.02
C SER A 7 29.43 -0.21 7.18
N PRO A 8 29.89 0.53 8.21
CA PRO A 8 29.05 1.01 9.32
C PRO A 8 27.84 1.83 8.86
N GLU A 9 28.00 2.64 7.80
CA GLU A 9 26.96 3.51 7.24
C GLU A 9 25.85 2.68 6.60
N SER A 10 26.21 1.63 5.86
CA SER A 10 25.25 0.68 5.29
C SER A 10 24.47 -0.01 6.42
N TYR A 11 25.15 -0.45 7.48
CA TYR A 11 24.51 -1.08 8.64
C TYR A 11 23.49 -0.16 9.33
N ILE A 12 23.82 1.12 9.50
CA ILE A 12 22.92 2.13 10.08
C ILE A 12 21.68 2.34 9.21
N ILE A 13 21.87 2.54 7.90
CA ILE A 13 20.77 2.77 6.95
C ILE A 13 19.83 1.55 6.89
N PHE A 14 20.37 0.33 6.81
CA PHE A 14 19.56 -0.88 6.81
C PHE A 14 18.83 -1.08 8.14
N SER A 15 19.46 -0.77 9.28
CA SER A 15 18.81 -0.84 10.59
C SER A 15 17.63 0.14 10.69
N LEU A 16 17.78 1.36 10.17
CA LEU A 16 16.70 2.36 10.13
C LEU A 16 15.55 1.93 9.19
N MET A 17 15.87 1.41 8.01
CA MET A 17 14.87 0.91 7.06
C MET A 17 14.13 -0.32 7.62
N GLN A 18 14.86 -1.25 8.23
CA GLN A 18 14.29 -2.41 8.88
C GLN A 18 13.33 -2.00 9.98
N ASN A 19 13.73 -1.07 10.85
CA ASN A 19 12.87 -0.55 11.92
C ASN A 19 11.56 0.04 11.37
N THR A 20 11.64 0.77 10.25
CA THR A 20 10.48 1.40 9.61
C THR A 20 9.40 0.38 9.16
N TYR A 21 9.82 -0.78 8.63
CA TYR A 21 8.90 -1.82 8.13
C TYR A 21 8.76 -3.01 9.09
N LEU A 22 9.43 -3.00 10.24
CA LEU A 22 9.42 -4.09 11.20
C LEU A 22 8.01 -4.33 11.73
N SER A 23 7.31 -3.28 12.16
CA SER A 23 5.94 -3.38 12.67
C SER A 23 4.97 -3.97 11.65
N GLN A 24 5.09 -3.55 10.38
CA GLN A 24 4.27 -4.08 9.28
C GLN A 24 4.59 -5.56 8.99
N SER A 25 5.88 -5.93 9.05
CA SER A 25 6.33 -7.30 8.85
C SER A 25 5.84 -8.22 9.98
N LEU A 26 5.92 -7.77 11.24
CA LEU A 26 5.42 -8.50 12.40
C LEU A 26 3.91 -8.66 12.35
N GLU A 27 3.19 -7.63 11.93
CA GLU A 27 1.75 -7.70 11.76
C GLU A 27 1.36 -8.72 10.69
N PHE A 28 2.00 -8.67 9.52
CA PHE A 28 1.75 -9.64 8.46
C PHE A 28 2.10 -11.06 8.90
N ALA A 29 3.24 -11.25 9.58
CA ALA A 29 3.63 -12.55 10.14
C ALA A 29 2.59 -13.08 11.14
N GLY A 30 2.02 -12.20 11.98
CA GLY A 30 0.96 -12.56 12.93
C GLY A 30 -0.31 -13.03 12.23
N GLN A 31 -0.67 -12.41 11.10
CA GLN A 31 -1.81 -12.87 10.30
C GLN A 31 -1.54 -14.24 9.67
N VAL A 32 -0.36 -14.44 9.07
CA VAL A 32 0.04 -15.74 8.53
C VAL A 32 -0.05 -16.83 9.59
N GLN A 33 0.47 -16.56 10.79
CA GLN A 33 0.43 -17.50 11.92
C GLN A 33 -1.01 -17.86 12.34
N HIS A 34 -1.89 -16.85 12.42
CA HIS A 34 -3.30 -17.06 12.75
C HIS A 34 -4.01 -17.98 11.73
N PHE A 35 -3.80 -17.74 10.43
CA PHE A 35 -4.42 -18.57 9.39
C PHE A 35 -3.82 -19.97 9.32
N ALA A 36 -2.50 -20.11 9.51
CA ALA A 36 -1.85 -21.42 9.57
C ALA A 36 -2.40 -22.29 10.73
N ARG A 37 -2.66 -21.68 11.89
CA ARG A 37 -3.28 -22.36 13.03
C ARG A 37 -4.71 -22.77 12.75
N ASN A 38 -5.53 -21.85 12.25
CA ASN A 38 -6.98 -22.04 12.18
C ASN A 38 -7.43 -22.85 10.95
N GLU A 39 -6.69 -22.81 9.85
CA GLU A 39 -7.08 -23.49 8.61
C GLU A 39 -6.27 -24.76 8.33
N ALA A 40 -4.97 -24.74 8.62
CA ALA A 40 -4.09 -25.90 8.41
C ALA A 40 -3.89 -26.74 9.69
N SER A 41 -4.56 -26.38 10.80
CA SER A 41 -4.45 -27.05 12.11
C SER A 41 -3.00 -27.27 12.56
N ARG A 42 -2.10 -26.37 12.19
CA ARG A 42 -0.67 -26.47 12.50
C ARG A 42 -0.37 -25.93 13.90
N ASN A 43 0.70 -26.44 14.49
CA ASN A 43 1.16 -25.98 15.80
C ASN A 43 1.61 -24.51 15.75
N ASP A 44 1.07 -23.72 16.68
CA ASP A 44 1.43 -22.32 16.82
C ASP A 44 2.79 -22.18 17.54
N ARG A 45 3.79 -21.67 16.82
CA ARG A 45 5.16 -21.44 17.33
C ARG A 45 5.49 -19.95 17.47
N GLY A 46 4.51 -19.08 17.25
CA GLY A 46 4.62 -17.64 17.31
C GLY A 46 5.46 -17.02 16.20
N VAL A 47 5.44 -15.69 16.16
CA VAL A 47 6.28 -14.88 15.28
C VAL A 47 7.63 -14.66 15.96
N LYS A 48 8.72 -14.91 15.23
CA LYS A 48 10.09 -14.74 15.72
C LYS A 48 10.84 -13.76 14.83
N GLN A 49 11.68 -12.93 15.46
CA GLN A 49 12.62 -12.08 14.75
C GLN A 49 13.97 -12.78 14.65
N ALA A 50 14.58 -12.73 13.47
CA ALA A 50 15.88 -13.33 13.21
C ALA A 50 16.64 -12.54 12.14
N GLY A 51 17.97 -12.57 12.23
CA GLY A 51 18.89 -11.86 11.34
C GLY A 51 19.09 -12.53 9.98
N PHE A 52 18.03 -13.02 9.33
CA PHE A 52 18.17 -13.69 8.04
C PHE A 52 18.48 -12.68 6.94
N LEU A 53 19.51 -12.95 6.15
CA LEU A 53 19.96 -12.08 5.05
C LEU A 53 18.82 -11.74 4.08
N VAL A 54 17.92 -12.70 3.83
CA VAL A 54 16.78 -12.54 2.92
C VAL A 54 15.76 -11.52 3.42
N LEU A 55 15.65 -11.36 4.74
CA LEU A 55 14.77 -10.37 5.38
C LEU A 55 15.49 -9.03 5.58
N TRP A 56 16.82 -9.04 5.64
CA TRP A 56 17.64 -7.83 5.78
C TRP A 56 17.83 -7.06 4.48
N LYS A 57 17.85 -7.76 3.33
CA LYS A 57 18.05 -7.14 2.02
C LYS A 57 16.75 -6.60 1.38
N THR A 58 15.65 -6.56 2.10
CA THR A 58 14.37 -6.06 1.59
C THR A 58 14.12 -4.61 2.03
N THR A 59 13.58 -3.81 1.12
CA THR A 59 13.22 -2.40 1.39
C THR A 59 11.71 -2.24 1.60
N MET A 60 11.02 -3.31 1.98
CA MET A 60 9.57 -3.42 2.12
C MET A 60 9.24 -4.46 3.20
N PRO A 61 8.00 -4.50 3.72
CA PRO A 61 7.62 -5.53 4.69
C PRO A 61 7.90 -6.94 4.15
N SER A 62 8.56 -7.77 4.95
CA SER A 62 8.98 -9.12 4.51
C SER A 62 8.95 -10.12 5.66
N VAL A 63 8.55 -11.35 5.36
CA VAL A 63 8.44 -12.44 6.33
C VAL A 63 9.01 -13.72 5.72
N LEU A 64 9.63 -14.56 6.55
CA LEU A 64 10.04 -15.91 6.20
C LEU A 64 9.11 -16.86 6.93
N ILE A 65 8.46 -17.75 6.18
CA ILE A 65 7.47 -18.68 6.71
C ILE A 65 8.07 -20.06 6.76
N GLU A 66 8.18 -20.62 7.96
CA GLU A 66 8.56 -22.02 8.15
C GLU A 66 7.29 -22.87 8.19
N VAL A 67 7.07 -23.66 7.14
CA VAL A 67 5.81 -24.41 6.95
C VAL A 67 5.76 -25.74 7.73
N GLY A 68 6.92 -26.25 8.15
CA GLY A 68 7.06 -27.46 8.95
C GLY A 68 8.48 -28.03 8.91
N TYR A 69 8.67 -29.16 9.58
CA TYR A 69 9.95 -29.87 9.70
C TYR A 69 9.97 -31.13 8.85
N ILE A 70 10.78 -31.14 7.80
CA ILE A 70 11.02 -32.36 7.00
C ILE A 70 11.67 -33.46 7.85
N THR A 71 12.38 -33.10 8.92
CA THR A 71 12.96 -34.07 9.86
C THR A 71 11.91 -34.78 10.72
N ASN A 72 10.66 -34.32 10.75
CA ASN A 72 9.56 -34.99 11.43
C ASN A 72 8.76 -35.81 10.40
N PRO A 73 8.71 -37.16 10.50
CA PRO A 73 8.06 -38.00 9.49
C PRO A 73 6.57 -37.71 9.28
N THR A 74 5.86 -37.24 10.32
CA THR A 74 4.44 -36.89 10.21
C THR A 74 4.27 -35.59 9.43
N GLU A 75 5.12 -34.60 9.69
CA GLU A 75 5.08 -33.31 8.97
C GLU A 75 5.61 -33.44 7.55
N GLU A 76 6.64 -34.24 7.32
CA GLU A 76 7.18 -34.54 5.99
C GLU A 76 6.08 -35.08 5.06
N LYS A 77 5.33 -36.10 5.52
CA LYS A 77 4.21 -36.67 4.75
C LYS A 77 3.16 -35.62 4.41
N TYR A 78 2.83 -34.76 5.37
CA TYR A 78 1.89 -33.66 5.14
C TYR A 78 2.43 -32.62 4.14
N LEU A 79 3.68 -32.20 4.27
CA LEU A 79 4.32 -31.24 3.36
C LEU A 79 4.46 -31.80 1.94
N SER A 80 4.58 -33.12 1.82
CA SER A 80 4.63 -33.82 0.53
C SER A 80 3.25 -34.06 -0.10
N SER A 81 2.15 -33.90 0.65
CA SER A 81 0.81 -34.15 0.14
C SER A 81 0.23 -32.93 -0.57
N GLU A 82 -0.54 -33.16 -1.63
CA GLU A 82 -1.21 -32.10 -2.38
C GLU A 82 -2.19 -31.32 -1.48
N GLU A 83 -2.92 -32.05 -0.63
CA GLU A 83 -3.85 -31.44 0.33
C GLU A 83 -3.11 -30.51 1.31
N GLY A 84 -1.98 -30.94 1.88
CA GLY A 84 -1.22 -30.13 2.82
C GLY A 84 -0.63 -28.87 2.19
N GLN A 85 -0.09 -29.00 0.97
CA GLN A 85 0.40 -27.85 0.21
C GLN A 85 -0.72 -26.86 -0.12
N MET A 86 -1.90 -27.36 -0.50
CA MET A 86 -3.06 -26.53 -0.82
C MET A 86 -3.58 -25.78 0.42
N GLN A 87 -3.64 -26.44 1.57
CA GLN A 87 -4.03 -25.82 2.83
C GLN A 87 -3.05 -24.71 3.25
N ILE A 88 -1.73 -24.97 3.18
CA ILE A 88 -0.71 -23.96 3.47
C ILE A 88 -0.83 -22.76 2.51
N ALA A 89 -0.93 -23.02 1.21
CA ALA A 89 -1.05 -21.97 0.20
C ALA A 89 -2.32 -21.12 0.40
N ALA A 90 -3.45 -21.76 0.71
CA ALA A 90 -4.71 -21.08 1.01
C ALA A 90 -4.59 -20.18 2.25
N ALA A 91 -3.97 -20.68 3.32
CA ALA A 91 -3.74 -19.92 4.54
C ALA A 91 -2.87 -18.67 4.28
N ILE A 92 -1.77 -18.81 3.53
CA ILE A 92 -0.90 -17.69 3.16
C ILE A 92 -1.65 -16.68 2.28
N CYS A 93 -2.41 -17.16 1.29
CA CYS A 93 -3.18 -16.30 0.39
C CYS A 93 -4.22 -15.46 1.15
N LYS A 94 -4.96 -16.08 2.09
CA LYS A 94 -5.93 -15.38 2.93
C LYS A 94 -5.28 -14.39 3.89
N ALA A 95 -4.16 -14.77 4.51
CA ALA A 95 -3.38 -13.87 5.35
C ALA A 95 -2.92 -12.64 4.55
N PHE A 96 -2.39 -12.84 3.35
CA PHE A 96 -2.00 -11.74 2.47
C PHE A 96 -3.21 -10.89 2.05
N GLY A 97 -4.33 -11.51 1.70
CA GLY A 97 -5.56 -10.80 1.37
C GLY A 97 -6.06 -9.91 2.51
N ASN A 98 -5.99 -10.39 3.75
CA ASN A 98 -6.36 -9.60 4.93
C ASN A 98 -5.33 -8.50 5.25
N TYR A 99 -4.04 -8.78 5.09
CA TYR A 99 -3.00 -7.78 5.25
C TYR A 99 -3.15 -6.67 4.20
N LYS A 100 -3.35 -7.04 2.93
CA LYS A 100 -3.66 -6.10 1.84
C LYS A 100 -4.89 -5.27 2.17
N LYS A 101 -5.99 -5.91 2.56
CA LYS A 101 -7.21 -5.20 2.97
C LYS A 101 -6.96 -4.27 4.13
N LYS A 102 -6.12 -4.62 5.11
CA LYS A 102 -5.82 -3.75 6.25
C LYS A 102 -4.92 -2.59 5.87
N ILE A 103 -3.91 -2.79 5.04
CA ILE A 103 -3.08 -1.71 4.49
C ILE A 103 -3.94 -0.79 3.61
N GLU A 104 -4.77 -1.37 2.75
CA GLU A 104 -5.73 -0.63 1.95
C GLU A 104 -6.77 0.08 2.83
N SER A 105 -7.27 -0.56 3.88
CA SER A 105 -8.21 0.04 4.83
C SER A 105 -7.55 1.12 5.64
N ASN A 106 -6.28 1.01 6.02
CA ASN A 106 -5.56 2.11 6.65
C ASN A 106 -5.35 3.27 5.66
N SER A 107 -5.27 2.97 4.35
CA SER A 107 -5.32 4.00 3.30
C SER A 107 -6.74 4.48 2.94
N LYS A 108 -7.79 3.70 3.28
CA LYS A 108 -9.22 3.95 3.04
C LYS A 108 -9.97 4.30 4.35
N LEU A 109 -9.31 4.42 5.50
CA LEU A 109 -9.87 4.68 6.85
C LEU A 109 -10.22 6.15 7.02
N GLU A 110 -10.67 6.67 5.90
CA GLU A 110 -11.19 7.94 5.64
C GLU A 110 -12.27 7.71 4.58
N ILE A 111 -13.29 6.94 4.97
CA ILE A 111 -14.72 7.06 4.64
C ILE A 111 -15.43 5.93 5.41
N ALA A 112 -16.17 6.29 6.45
CA ALA A 112 -17.33 5.52 6.91
C ALA A 112 -18.54 6.45 6.82
N PRO A 113 -19.71 5.98 6.36
CA PRO A 113 -20.85 6.83 6.05
C PRO A 113 -21.49 7.33 7.36
N ALA A 114 -21.59 8.66 7.50
CA ALA A 114 -22.37 9.27 8.55
C ALA A 114 -23.85 9.19 8.15
N ASN A 115 -24.66 8.61 9.03
CA ASN A 115 -26.11 8.70 8.98
C ASN A 115 -26.55 10.15 9.20
N THR A 116 -27.59 10.53 8.47
CA THR A 116 -28.15 11.86 8.24
C THR A 116 -28.80 12.51 9.46
N GLN A 117 -28.67 13.85 9.58
CA GLN A 117 -29.72 14.88 9.81
C GLN A 117 -29.01 16.24 10.07
N ASP A 118 -29.01 17.16 9.09
CA ASP A 118 -29.91 18.35 8.95
C ASP A 118 -29.43 19.53 9.83
N THR A 119 -28.93 20.67 9.33
CA THR A 119 -29.70 21.76 8.69
C THR A 119 -28.78 22.93 8.24
N GLY A 120 -29.10 23.53 7.07
CA GLY A 120 -28.99 24.95 6.62
C GLY A 120 -27.74 25.81 6.91
N GLU A 121 -27.37 26.87 6.15
CA GLU A 121 -27.87 27.54 4.95
C GLU A 121 -26.81 28.59 4.52
N ASN A 122 -26.62 28.75 3.19
CA ASN A 122 -26.30 29.96 2.40
C ASN A 122 -25.28 31.05 2.88
N ALA A 123 -24.25 31.30 2.06
CA ALA A 123 -24.12 32.49 1.19
C ALA A 123 -22.68 32.70 0.65
N ASN A 124 -22.58 33.04 -0.64
CA ASN A 124 -21.43 33.62 -1.37
C ASN A 124 -21.98 34.92 -2.03
N PRO A 125 -21.23 35.94 -2.51
CA PRO A 125 -19.81 35.93 -2.90
C PRO A 125 -18.97 37.22 -2.68
N SER A 126 -17.64 37.06 -2.80
CA SER A 126 -16.76 37.82 -3.73
C SER A 126 -15.44 38.39 -3.15
N ALA A 127 -14.35 37.95 -3.80
CA ALA A 127 -13.08 38.62 -4.14
C ALA A 127 -12.04 39.08 -3.08
N LYS A 128 -10.86 38.43 -3.23
CA LYS A 128 -9.45 38.86 -3.01
C LYS A 128 -8.68 38.30 -1.80
N ASP A 129 -7.45 37.89 -2.15
CA ASP A 129 -6.24 37.59 -1.35
C ASP A 129 -5.92 36.12 -0.93
N LEU A 130 -5.04 35.52 -1.75
CA LEU A 130 -3.75 34.87 -1.44
C LEU A 130 -3.58 33.85 -0.28
N SER A 131 -3.05 32.67 -0.68
CA SER A 131 -2.22 31.70 0.07
C SER A 131 -2.90 30.64 0.97
N GLY A 132 -2.56 29.37 0.68
CA GLY A 132 -2.75 28.20 1.57
C GLY A 132 -4.11 27.50 1.48
N ASP A 133 -4.09 26.16 1.51
CA ASP A 133 -5.22 25.32 1.98
C ASP A 133 -6.31 24.82 1.00
N SER A 134 -6.25 25.08 -0.31
CA SER A 134 -7.22 24.47 -1.23
C SER A 134 -6.94 22.98 -1.45
N VAL A 135 -7.94 22.13 -1.17
CA VAL A 135 -7.81 20.69 -1.38
C VAL A 135 -8.08 20.34 -2.84
N VAL A 136 -7.15 19.60 -3.42
CA VAL A 136 -7.20 19.13 -4.81
C VAL A 136 -7.28 17.61 -4.82
N PHE A 137 -8.23 17.05 -5.54
CA PHE A 137 -8.35 15.62 -5.75
C PHE A 137 -7.61 15.18 -7.02
N ALA A 138 -6.94 14.04 -6.93
CA ALA A 138 -6.22 13.41 -8.03
C ALA A 138 -6.43 11.89 -7.99
N VAL A 139 -6.21 11.19 -9.10
CA VAL A 139 -6.24 9.72 -9.13
C VAL A 139 -4.81 9.19 -9.10
N GLN A 140 -4.45 8.45 -8.05
CA GLN A 140 -3.18 7.73 -8.00
C GLN A 140 -3.26 6.48 -8.86
N VAL A 141 -2.32 6.33 -9.80
CA VAL A 141 -2.28 5.20 -10.75
C VAL A 141 -1.30 4.15 -10.28
N PHE A 142 -0.09 4.55 -9.89
CA PHE A 142 0.95 3.65 -9.36
C PHE A 142 1.95 4.41 -8.48
N SER A 143 2.74 3.65 -7.71
CA SER A 143 3.80 4.16 -6.85
C SER A 143 5.07 3.32 -7.01
N LEU A 144 6.25 3.96 -7.03
CA LEU A 144 7.54 3.27 -7.21
C LEU A 144 8.59 3.83 -6.24
N PRO A 145 9.48 2.99 -5.68
CA PRO A 145 10.58 3.46 -4.83
C PRO A 145 11.67 4.21 -5.61
N LYS A 146 11.74 3.98 -6.94
CA LYS A 146 12.65 4.67 -7.85
C LYS A 146 11.90 5.64 -8.74
N ARG A 147 12.44 6.85 -8.89
CA ARG A 147 11.94 7.85 -9.82
C ARG A 147 11.99 7.34 -11.25
N LEU A 148 10.91 7.50 -12.00
CA LEU A 148 10.88 7.19 -13.42
C LEU A 148 11.38 8.41 -14.20
N PRO A 149 12.28 8.23 -15.18
CA PRO A 149 12.62 9.30 -16.10
C PRO A 149 11.36 9.70 -16.89
N ALA A 150 11.23 10.97 -17.27
CA ALA A 150 10.05 11.50 -17.97
C ALA A 150 9.68 10.75 -19.27
N ASN A 151 10.65 10.04 -19.86
CA ASN A 151 10.52 9.24 -21.09
C ASN A 151 10.28 7.74 -20.85
N ALA A 152 10.09 7.32 -19.59
CA ALA A 152 9.80 5.92 -19.25
C ALA A 152 8.56 5.40 -20.00
N GLU A 153 8.61 4.14 -20.40
CA GLU A 153 7.54 3.49 -21.16
C GLU A 153 6.21 3.50 -20.39
N GLN A 154 6.26 3.32 -19.07
CA GLN A 154 5.09 3.40 -18.18
C GLN A 154 4.42 4.79 -18.23
N ILE A 155 5.22 5.86 -18.25
CA ILE A 155 4.72 7.24 -18.35
C ILE A 155 4.13 7.47 -19.75
N LYS A 156 4.78 6.99 -20.81
CA LYS A 156 4.30 7.10 -22.19
C LYS A 156 2.98 6.34 -22.39
N LYS A 157 2.90 5.11 -21.88
CA LYS A 157 1.70 4.27 -21.91
C LYS A 157 0.55 4.95 -21.15
N CYS A 158 0.82 5.45 -19.95
CA CYS A 158 -0.15 6.19 -19.15
C CYS A 158 -0.65 7.46 -19.87
N LYS A 159 0.24 8.28 -20.45
CA LYS A 159 -0.13 9.47 -21.25
C LYS A 159 -0.92 9.14 -22.52
N LYS A 160 -0.61 8.02 -23.18
CA LYS A 160 -1.27 7.56 -24.40
C LYS A 160 -2.68 7.06 -24.11
N ILE A 161 -2.84 6.30 -23.03
CA ILE A 161 -4.11 5.69 -22.63
C ILE A 161 -5.06 6.73 -22.02
N LEU A 162 -4.56 7.60 -21.15
CA LEU A 162 -5.36 8.57 -20.40
C LEU A 162 -5.47 9.95 -21.08
N GLY A 163 -5.13 10.03 -22.37
CA GLY A 163 -5.28 11.21 -23.22
C GLY A 163 -4.62 12.48 -22.68
N MET A 164 -3.29 12.63 -22.83
CA MET A 164 -2.52 13.86 -22.51
C MET A 164 -2.75 14.51 -21.12
N ASN A 165 -3.50 13.87 -20.22
CA ASN A 165 -3.68 14.34 -18.85
C ASN A 165 -2.30 14.39 -18.18
N LYS A 166 -1.96 15.55 -17.63
CA LYS A 166 -0.63 15.80 -17.03
C LYS A 166 -0.47 14.86 -15.83
N ILE A 167 0.41 13.86 -15.97
CA ILE A 167 0.86 13.04 -14.85
C ILE A 167 1.68 13.93 -13.92
N LYS A 168 1.24 14.10 -12.68
CA LYS A 168 2.02 14.77 -11.62
C LYS A 168 2.78 13.70 -10.83
N GLU A 169 4.05 13.96 -10.57
CA GLU A 169 4.89 13.18 -9.66
C GLU A 169 4.80 13.80 -8.27
N LEU A 170 4.54 12.97 -7.25
CA LEU A 170 4.56 13.36 -5.85
C LEU A 170 5.56 12.47 -5.11
N HIS A 171 6.31 13.04 -4.18
CA HIS A 171 7.22 12.28 -3.33
C HIS A 171 6.62 12.16 -1.92
N HIS A 172 6.34 10.95 -1.47
CA HIS A 172 5.77 10.70 -0.15
C HIS A 172 6.23 9.35 0.40
N ASN A 173 6.73 9.35 1.64
CA ASN A 173 7.22 8.16 2.35
C ASN A 173 8.20 7.30 1.54
N ASN A 174 9.19 7.93 0.87
CA ASN A 174 10.21 7.26 0.05
C ASN A 174 9.69 6.59 -1.23
N TYR A 175 8.44 6.88 -1.63
CA TYR A 175 7.87 6.47 -2.90
C TYR A 175 7.56 7.67 -3.79
N TYR A 176 7.83 7.50 -5.07
CA TYR A 176 7.35 8.35 -6.15
C TYR A 176 5.96 7.89 -6.56
N LYS A 177 4.96 8.71 -6.27
CA LYS A 177 3.55 8.47 -6.57
C LYS A 177 3.20 9.21 -7.85
N TYR A 178 2.57 8.52 -8.79
CA TYR A 178 2.18 9.07 -10.07
C TYR A 178 0.67 9.22 -10.10
N VAL A 179 0.23 10.47 -10.26
CA VAL A 179 -1.17 10.85 -10.17
C VAL A 179 -1.63 11.51 -11.46
N VAL A 180 -2.90 11.33 -11.79
CA VAL A 180 -3.54 11.88 -12.97
C VAL A 180 -4.78 12.67 -12.58
N GLY A 181 -4.99 13.76 -13.30
CA GLY A 181 -6.03 14.72 -12.96
C GLY A 181 -5.66 15.54 -11.71
N ALA A 182 -6.19 16.75 -11.66
CA ALA A 182 -6.12 17.64 -10.52
C ALA A 182 -7.35 18.53 -10.59
N THR A 183 -8.35 18.26 -9.74
CA THR A 183 -9.57 19.06 -9.68
C THR A 183 -9.97 19.28 -8.23
N THR A 184 -10.58 20.41 -7.94
CA THR A 184 -11.20 20.69 -6.63
C THR A 184 -12.59 20.05 -6.51
N ASN A 185 -13.13 19.50 -7.61
CA ASN A 185 -14.47 18.90 -7.65
C ASN A 185 -14.41 17.37 -7.55
N TYR A 186 -15.04 16.83 -6.51
CA TYR A 186 -15.05 15.39 -6.26
C TYR A 186 -15.87 14.59 -7.30
N SER A 187 -16.93 15.17 -7.88
CA SER A 187 -17.74 14.48 -8.90
C SER A 187 -16.98 14.27 -10.21
N GLU A 188 -16.14 15.24 -10.58
CA GLU A 188 -15.29 15.17 -11.76
C GLU A 188 -14.20 14.10 -11.61
N ILE A 189 -13.51 14.09 -10.46
CA ILE A 189 -12.45 13.11 -10.23
C ILE A 189 -13.00 11.69 -10.10
N GLN A 190 -14.25 11.51 -9.65
CA GLN A 190 -14.90 10.20 -9.62
C GLN A 190 -15.13 9.63 -11.02
N LYS A 191 -15.55 10.47 -11.98
CA LYS A 191 -15.70 10.06 -13.39
C LYS A 191 -14.34 9.66 -13.97
N LEU A 192 -13.32 10.48 -13.74
CA LEU A 192 -11.96 10.19 -14.19
C LEU A 192 -11.42 8.92 -13.54
N ALA A 193 -11.66 8.69 -12.25
CA ALA A 193 -11.22 7.49 -11.56
C ALA A 193 -11.87 6.22 -12.13
N LYS A 194 -13.13 6.30 -12.55
CA LYS A 194 -13.81 5.17 -13.20
C LYS A 194 -13.15 4.82 -14.55
N GLU A 195 -12.86 5.83 -15.35
CA GLU A 195 -12.14 5.66 -16.63
C GLU A 195 -10.73 5.11 -16.44
N VAL A 196 -9.96 5.66 -15.49
CA VAL A 196 -8.60 5.20 -15.19
C VAL A 196 -8.60 3.74 -14.71
N LYS A 197 -9.62 3.33 -13.95
CA LYS A 197 -9.75 1.96 -13.43
C LYS A 197 -9.96 0.90 -14.50
N GLU A 198 -10.47 1.24 -15.67
CA GLU A 198 -10.59 0.30 -16.79
C GLU A 198 -9.22 -0.19 -17.28
N HIS A 199 -8.19 0.64 -17.13
CA HIS A 199 -6.82 0.32 -17.54
C HIS A 199 -5.87 0.04 -16.36
N TYR A 200 -6.19 0.58 -15.18
CA TYR A 200 -5.41 0.42 -13.95
C TYR A 200 -6.36 0.06 -12.79
N PRO A 201 -6.66 -1.23 -12.59
CA PRO A 201 -7.64 -1.69 -11.60
C PRO A 201 -7.33 -1.22 -10.16
N ASP A 202 -6.05 -1.06 -9.84
CA ASP A 202 -5.57 -0.62 -8.52
C ASP A 202 -5.59 0.91 -8.34
N ALA A 203 -6.07 1.68 -9.31
CA ALA A 203 -6.11 3.13 -9.22
C ALA A 203 -7.17 3.62 -8.21
N PHE A 204 -6.86 4.68 -7.47
CA PHE A 204 -7.77 5.25 -6.47
C PHE A 204 -7.62 6.76 -6.32
N ILE A 205 -8.66 7.42 -5.81
CA ILE A 205 -8.69 8.87 -5.60
C ILE A 205 -7.92 9.21 -4.33
N ILE A 206 -7.09 10.24 -4.42
CA ILE A 206 -6.38 10.85 -3.30
C ILE A 206 -6.78 12.32 -3.20
N ALA A 207 -6.69 12.88 -1.99
CA ALA A 207 -6.79 14.32 -1.76
C ALA A 207 -5.40 14.90 -1.43
N LEU A 208 -5.15 16.09 -1.96
CA LEU A 208 -3.88 16.80 -1.84
C LEU A 208 -4.15 18.17 -1.24
N LYS A 209 -3.41 18.51 -0.18
CA LYS A 209 -3.37 19.85 0.38
C LYS A 209 -1.95 20.37 0.19
N GLY A 210 -1.75 21.21 -0.82
CA GLY A 210 -0.41 21.51 -1.33
C GLY A 210 0.25 20.26 -1.93
N ASP A 211 1.39 19.84 -1.38
CA ASP A 211 2.11 18.63 -1.80
C ASP A 211 1.93 17.44 -0.84
N SER A 212 1.17 17.62 0.25
CA SER A 212 0.85 16.57 1.21
C SER A 212 -0.42 15.84 0.84
N ILE A 213 -0.37 14.50 0.90
CA ILE A 213 -1.56 13.66 0.77
C ILE A 213 -2.32 13.76 2.09
N VAL A 214 -3.53 14.29 2.01
CA VAL A 214 -4.49 14.28 3.12
C VAL A 214 -5.51 13.18 2.86
N PRO A 215 -6.05 12.56 3.89
CA PRO A 215 -6.92 11.46 3.62
C PRO A 215 -8.33 12.00 3.27
N LEU A 216 -9.13 11.19 2.57
CA LEU A 216 -10.24 11.67 1.73
C LEU A 216 -11.50 12.10 2.52
N SER A 217 -11.81 11.47 3.64
CA SER A 217 -12.93 11.81 4.53
C SER A 217 -12.76 13.12 5.30
N ALA A 218 -11.56 13.53 5.67
CA ALA A 218 -11.29 14.78 6.37
C ALA A 218 -11.63 15.97 5.48
N VAL A 219 -11.59 15.75 4.17
CA VAL A 219 -11.91 16.73 3.14
C VAL A 219 -13.39 16.68 2.76
N LEU A 220 -13.98 15.48 2.67
CA LEU A 220 -15.38 15.30 2.26
C LEU A 220 -16.40 15.46 3.41
N LYS A 221 -15.96 15.62 4.66
CA LYS A 221 -16.82 15.86 5.85
C LYS A 221 -17.20 17.33 6.07
N LYS A 222 -17.04 18.20 5.08
CA LYS A 222 -17.41 19.63 5.15
C LYS A 222 -18.69 19.91 4.38
#